data_AF-A0AAD2K6X6-F1
#
_entry.id   AF-A0AAD2K6X6-F1
#
_cell.length_a   1.000
_cell.length_b   1.000
_cell.length_c   1.000
_cell.angle_alpha   90.00
_cell.angle_beta   90.00
_cell.angle_gamma   90.00
#
_symmetry.space_group_name_H-M   'P 1'
#
loop_
_entity.id
_entity.type
_entity.pdbx_description
1 polymer ?
#
loop_
_entity_poly.entity_id
_entity_poly.type
_entity_poly.pdbx_seq_one_letter_code
_entity_poly.pdbx_strand_id
1 'polypeptide(L)'
;MGSLLLSTPKITSRTNPIHPPVIQTMPSALPQPDWSLVLQGSSTDSWKSRHQLESELTELRAHLKRAQVQSQVQSQMLQEGQAQCLSSNEFFDQVRSIEMEKQEKNAEKLRKKALRDDKKAAKAALEEQWVKIKEDHTVKVAKWEKECAKMVGKGARKKDLLAKPKCTKKPRLQEDADDDDDKDDGCQDES
;
A
#
# COMPACT_ATOMS: atom_id res chain seq x y z
N MET A 1 -23.24 6.51 -26.83
CA MET A 1 -23.00 5.09 -26.50
C MET A 1 -22.81 5.04 -24.99
N GLY A 2 -23.86 4.70 -24.23
CA GLY A 2 -23.85 4.72 -22.76
C GLY A 2 -23.28 3.42 -22.18
N SER A 3 -22.44 3.52 -21.15
CA SER A 3 -21.91 2.36 -20.43
C SER A 3 -22.94 1.87 -19.41
N LEU A 4 -23.31 0.58 -19.47
CA LEU A 4 -24.06 -0.08 -18.40
C LEU A 4 -23.10 -0.46 -17.27
N LEU A 5 -23.31 0.10 -16.09
CA LEU A 5 -22.68 -0.35 -14.84
C LEU A 5 -23.41 -1.60 -14.34
N LEU A 6 -22.80 -2.77 -14.53
CA LEU A 6 -23.22 -4.00 -13.86
C LEU A 6 -22.71 -3.95 -12.42
N SER A 7 -23.59 -3.61 -11.48
CA SER A 7 -23.30 -3.76 -10.05
C SER A 7 -23.11 -5.25 -9.75
N THR A 8 -21.90 -5.61 -9.32
CA THR A 8 -21.62 -6.97 -8.86
C THR A 8 -22.29 -7.16 -7.50
N PRO A 9 -23.03 -8.25 -7.29
CA PRO A 9 -23.72 -8.47 -6.02
C PRO A 9 -22.69 -8.63 -4.90
N LYS A 10 -22.84 -7.84 -3.84
CA LYS A 10 -22.00 -7.90 -2.65
C LYS A 10 -22.00 -9.33 -2.10
N ILE A 11 -20.84 -9.97 -2.08
CA ILE A 11 -20.68 -11.31 -1.52
C ILE A 11 -20.93 -11.20 -0.01
N THR A 12 -22.06 -11.69 0.45
CA THR A 12 -22.39 -11.73 1.88
C THR A 12 -22.29 -13.17 2.36
N SER A 13 -21.99 -13.35 3.64
CA SER A 13 -21.93 -14.69 4.27
C SER A 13 -23.22 -15.49 4.14
N ARG A 14 -24.34 -14.85 3.74
CA ARG A 14 -25.65 -15.46 3.50
C ARG A 14 -25.80 -16.01 2.08
N THR A 15 -25.12 -15.43 1.08
CA THR A 15 -25.16 -15.91 -0.31
C THR A 15 -24.14 -17.01 -0.57
N ASN A 16 -23.00 -17.02 0.13
CA ASN A 16 -22.00 -18.09 0.09
C ASN A 16 -21.70 -18.58 1.52
N PRO A 17 -22.46 -19.55 2.06
CA PRO A 17 -22.12 -20.16 3.33
C PRO A 17 -20.77 -20.87 3.21
N ILE A 18 -19.86 -20.62 4.16
CA ILE A 18 -18.59 -21.34 4.24
C ILE A 18 -18.94 -22.79 4.58
N HIS A 19 -18.78 -23.69 3.61
CA HIS A 19 -18.99 -25.11 3.83
C HIS A 19 -17.97 -25.63 4.86
N PRO A 20 -18.37 -26.56 5.75
CA PRO A 20 -17.44 -27.15 6.69
C PRO A 20 -16.28 -27.80 5.91
N PRO A 21 -15.03 -27.67 6.40
CA PRO A 21 -13.88 -28.23 5.70
C PRO A 21 -14.06 -29.73 5.55
N VAL A 22 -14.12 -30.21 4.31
CA VAL A 22 -14.12 -31.63 4.01
C VAL A 22 -12.69 -32.12 4.25
N ILE A 23 -12.45 -32.72 5.41
CA ILE A 23 -11.19 -33.40 5.70
C ILE A 23 -11.16 -34.63 4.80
N GLN A 24 -10.51 -34.51 3.64
CA GLN A 24 -10.27 -35.66 2.79
C GLN A 24 -9.34 -36.60 3.56
N THR A 25 -9.88 -37.76 3.93
CA THR A 25 -9.07 -38.83 4.53
C THR A 25 -8.38 -39.61 3.42
N MET A 26 -7.20 -40.15 3.71
CA MET A 26 -6.47 -40.99 2.76
C MET A 26 -7.40 -42.09 2.24
N PRO A 27 -7.47 -42.33 0.90
CA PRO A 27 -8.31 -43.38 0.35
C PRO A 27 -7.94 -44.72 0.99
N SER A 28 -8.90 -45.35 1.68
CA SER A 28 -8.72 -46.63 2.38
C SER A 28 -8.36 -47.80 1.46
N ALA A 29 -8.51 -47.61 0.14
CA ALA A 29 -8.10 -48.54 -0.89
C ALA A 29 -6.57 -48.62 -1.13
N LEU A 30 -5.78 -47.71 -0.54
CA LEU A 30 -4.34 -47.71 -0.72
C LEU A 30 -3.65 -48.73 0.20
N PRO A 31 -2.77 -49.58 -0.34
CA PRO A 31 -2.06 -50.56 0.47
C PRO A 31 -1.12 -49.85 1.44
N GLN A 32 -1.26 -50.13 2.73
CA GLN A 32 -0.42 -49.53 3.76
C GLN A 32 0.98 -50.17 3.75
N PRO A 33 2.05 -49.36 3.74
CA PRO A 33 3.39 -49.88 3.93
C PRO A 33 3.51 -50.39 5.37
N ASP A 34 3.86 -51.66 5.52
CA ASP A 34 4.36 -52.16 6.80
C ASP A 34 5.71 -51.50 7.15
N TRP A 35 5.71 -50.72 8.23
CA TRP A 35 6.89 -50.04 8.76
C TRP A 35 7.66 -50.92 9.76
N SER A 36 7.10 -52.05 10.18
CA SER A 36 7.74 -52.94 11.15
C SER A 36 9.06 -53.50 10.62
N LEU A 37 9.19 -53.67 9.30
CA LEU A 37 10.42 -54.11 8.62
C LEU A 37 11.58 -53.12 8.77
N VAL A 38 11.29 -51.82 8.89
CA VAL A 38 12.31 -50.78 9.11
C VAL A 38 12.74 -50.77 10.58
N LEU A 39 11.80 -51.03 11.48
CA LEU A 39 12.02 -51.06 12.93
C LEU A 39 12.74 -52.35 13.39
N GLN A 40 12.58 -53.46 12.67
CA GLN A 40 13.29 -54.73 12.88
C GLN A 40 14.75 -54.70 12.44
N GLY A 41 15.37 -53.49 12.41
CA GLY A 41 16.71 -53.21 11.93
C GLY A 41 17.65 -54.39 12.11
N SER A 42 18.15 -54.90 10.97
CA SER A 42 19.08 -56.02 10.82
C SER A 42 19.59 -56.56 12.16
N SER A 43 18.91 -57.56 12.74
CA SER A 43 19.55 -58.38 13.77
C SER A 43 20.79 -58.98 13.13
N THR A 44 21.95 -58.36 13.37
CA THR A 44 23.21 -58.63 12.67
C THR A 44 23.83 -59.98 13.02
N ASP A 45 23.19 -60.75 13.89
CA ASP A 45 23.77 -62.00 14.44
C ASP A 45 23.15 -63.29 13.91
N SER A 46 22.14 -63.23 13.02
CA SER A 46 21.65 -64.45 12.36
C SER A 46 22.18 -64.54 10.93
N TRP A 47 23.04 -65.52 10.66
CA TRP A 47 23.44 -65.86 9.29
C TRP A 47 22.19 -66.17 8.45
N LYS A 48 21.94 -65.38 7.40
CA LYS A 48 20.83 -65.59 6.47
C LYS A 48 21.34 -66.26 5.20
N SER A 49 20.57 -67.23 4.71
CA SER A 49 20.81 -67.82 3.40
C SER A 49 20.57 -66.77 2.29
N ARG A 50 21.27 -66.90 1.16
CA ARG A 50 21.12 -66.03 -0.01
C ARG A 50 19.65 -65.89 -0.44
N HIS A 51 18.91 -66.98 -0.44
CA HIS A 51 17.48 -66.98 -0.80
C HIS A 51 16.62 -66.15 0.17
N GLN A 52 16.96 -66.15 1.46
CA GLN A 52 16.25 -65.36 2.47
C GLN A 52 16.51 -63.86 2.25
N LEU A 53 17.75 -63.48 1.95
CA LEU A 53 18.09 -62.10 1.60
C LEU A 53 17.39 -61.64 0.32
N GLU A 54 17.33 -62.49 -0.71
CA GLU A 54 16.62 -62.17 -1.95
C GLU A 54 15.12 -61.96 -1.70
N SER A 55 14.50 -62.81 -0.86
CA SER A 55 13.10 -62.65 -0.44
C SER A 55 12.86 -61.34 0.31
N GLU A 56 13.67 -61.04 1.32
CA GLU A 56 13.58 -59.80 2.10
C GLU A 56 13.75 -58.56 1.22
N LEU A 57 14.68 -58.59 0.26
CA LEU A 57 14.85 -57.49 -0.69
C LEU A 57 13.62 -57.29 -1.58
N THR A 58 12.97 -58.36 -2.02
CA THR A 58 11.73 -58.23 -2.82
C THR A 58 10.59 -57.63 -2.00
N GLU A 59 10.45 -58.05 -0.75
CA GLU A 59 9.46 -57.54 0.18
C GLU A 59 9.71 -56.05 0.50
N LEU A 60 10.93 -55.70 0.88
CA LEU A 60 11.31 -54.31 1.17
C LEU A 60 11.06 -53.39 -0.04
N ARG A 61 11.37 -53.86 -1.25
CA ARG A 61 11.08 -53.11 -2.49
C ARG A 61 9.58 -52.91 -2.70
N ALA A 62 8.75 -53.90 -2.38
CA ALA A 62 7.30 -53.77 -2.46
C ALA A 62 6.77 -52.76 -1.44
N HIS A 63 7.27 -52.77 -0.21
CA HIS A 63 6.92 -51.78 0.82
C HIS A 63 7.35 -50.36 0.46
N LEU A 64 8.56 -50.18 -0.06
CA LEU A 64 9.04 -48.88 -0.52
C LEU A 64 8.14 -48.29 -1.61
N LYS A 65 7.75 -49.12 -2.60
CA LYS A 65 6.82 -48.68 -3.66
C LYS A 65 5.48 -48.22 -3.10
N ARG A 66 4.94 -48.93 -2.10
CA ARG A 66 3.68 -48.55 -1.43
C ARG A 66 3.82 -47.21 -0.68
N ALA A 67 4.91 -47.02 0.06
CA ALA A 67 5.18 -45.76 0.75
C ALA A 67 5.34 -44.57 -0.22
N GLN A 68 6.02 -44.79 -1.35
CA GLN A 68 6.17 -43.77 -2.39
C GLN A 68 4.81 -43.34 -2.98
N VAL A 69 3.94 -44.30 -3.30
CA VAL A 69 2.59 -44.01 -3.80
C VAL A 69 1.79 -43.23 -2.76
N GLN A 70 1.87 -43.60 -1.47
CA GLN A 70 1.19 -42.84 -0.42
C GLN A 70 1.71 -41.41 -0.29
N SER A 71 3.03 -41.21 -0.32
CA SER A 71 3.62 -39.87 -0.29
C SER A 71 3.18 -39.02 -1.46
N GLN A 72 3.11 -39.61 -2.67
CA GLN A 72 2.67 -38.90 -3.86
C GLN A 72 1.18 -38.51 -3.78
N VAL A 73 0.32 -39.41 -3.31
CA VAL A 73 -1.10 -39.12 -3.10
C VAL A 73 -1.28 -38.02 -2.05
N GLN A 74 -0.53 -38.06 -0.94
CA GLN A 74 -0.58 -36.99 0.07
C GLN A 74 -0.14 -35.64 -0.51
N SER A 75 0.94 -35.60 -1.29
CA SER A 75 1.37 -34.36 -1.96
C SER A 75 0.31 -33.84 -2.93
N GLN A 76 -0.34 -34.72 -3.70
CA GLN A 76 -1.43 -34.35 -4.60
C GLN A 76 -2.63 -33.81 -3.83
N MET A 77 -3.05 -34.47 -2.74
CA MET A 77 -4.14 -34.01 -1.88
C MET A 77 -3.85 -32.64 -1.24
N LEU A 78 -2.59 -32.37 -0.87
CA LEU A 78 -2.15 -31.06 -0.36
C LEU A 78 -2.12 -29.98 -1.44
N GLN A 79 -1.92 -30.37 -2.70
CA GLN A 79 -1.91 -29.43 -3.84
C GLN A 79 -3.34 -29.15 -4.34
N GLU A 80 -4.19 -30.17 -4.38
CA GLU A 80 -5.60 -30.08 -4.82
C GLU A 80 -6.51 -29.50 -3.73
N GLY A 81 -6.30 -29.90 -2.48
CA GLY A 81 -6.89 -29.24 -1.33
C GLY A 81 -6.15 -27.94 -1.10
N GLN A 82 -6.77 -26.81 -1.42
CA GLN A 82 -6.23 -25.44 -1.31
C GLN A 82 -5.86 -24.99 0.13
N ALA A 83 -5.49 -25.91 1.02
CA ALA A 83 -4.87 -25.62 2.29
C ALA A 83 -3.41 -25.22 2.05
N GLN A 84 -3.20 -24.00 1.53
CA GLN A 84 -1.93 -23.32 1.73
C GLN A 84 -1.72 -23.25 3.25
N CYS A 85 -0.67 -23.91 3.75
CA CYS A 85 -0.27 -23.73 5.14
C CYS A 85 0.07 -22.24 5.33
N LEU A 86 -0.86 -21.48 5.92
CA LEU A 86 -0.71 -20.06 6.27
C LEU A 86 0.39 -19.83 7.33
N SER A 87 1.09 -20.89 7.74
CA SER A 87 2.25 -20.88 8.62
C SER A 87 3.58 -20.88 7.86
N SER A 88 3.58 -20.94 6.52
CA SER A 88 4.83 -20.82 5.75
C SER A 88 5.43 -19.42 5.92
N ASN A 89 6.75 -19.33 6.10
CA ASN A 89 7.47 -18.06 6.15
C ASN A 89 7.19 -17.19 4.90
N GLU A 90 7.03 -17.83 3.75
CA GLU A 90 6.71 -17.17 2.47
C GLU A 90 5.39 -16.37 2.55
N PHE A 91 4.38 -16.91 3.23
CA PHE A 91 3.11 -16.23 3.43
C PHE A 91 3.28 -14.97 4.29
N PHE A 92 4.03 -15.08 5.40
CA PHE A 92 4.31 -13.92 6.25
C PHE A 92 5.16 -12.86 5.56
N ASP A 93 6.07 -13.25 4.68
CA ASP A 93 6.88 -12.32 3.88
C ASP A 93 6.00 -11.60 2.85
N GLN A 94 5.10 -12.32 2.18
CA GLN A 94 4.14 -11.73 1.24
C GLN A 94 3.21 -10.72 1.94
N VAL A 95 2.62 -11.10 3.08
CA VAL A 95 1.76 -10.21 3.88
C VAL A 95 2.52 -8.96 4.32
N ARG A 96 3.78 -9.11 4.77
CA ARG A 96 4.63 -7.96 5.14
C ARG A 96 4.91 -7.05 3.95
N SER A 97 5.19 -7.61 2.77
CA SER A 97 5.43 -6.82 1.55
C SER A 97 4.21 -5.99 1.16
N ILE A 98 3.01 -6.58 1.22
CA ILE A 98 1.75 -5.89 0.91
C ILE A 98 1.50 -4.74 1.90
N GLU A 99 1.71 -4.99 3.19
CA GLU A 99 1.52 -3.97 4.22
C GLU A 99 2.52 -2.82 4.08
N MET A 100 3.78 -3.12 3.76
CA MET A 100 4.81 -2.11 3.48
C MET A 100 4.42 -1.22 2.29
N GLU A 101 3.99 -1.82 1.18
CA GLU A 101 3.54 -1.07 -0.01
C GLU A 101 2.35 -0.16 0.33
N LYS A 102 1.41 -0.64 1.15
CA LYS A 102 0.27 0.16 1.61
C LYS A 102 0.72 1.33 2.49
N GLN A 103 1.66 1.10 3.39
CA GLN A 103 2.21 2.15 4.25
C GLN A 103 2.96 3.20 3.45
N GLU A 104 3.75 2.80 2.46
CA GLU A 104 4.46 3.72 1.56
C GLU A 104 3.49 4.59 0.75
N LYS A 105 2.48 3.98 0.13
CA LYS A 105 1.43 4.73 -0.61
C LYS A 105 0.70 5.72 0.29
N ASN A 106 0.38 5.34 1.53
CA ASN A 106 -0.27 6.24 2.48
C ASN A 106 0.66 7.36 2.94
N ALA A 107 1.93 7.06 3.21
CA ALA A 107 2.94 8.05 3.57
C ALA A 107 3.16 9.06 2.44
N GLU A 108 3.21 8.62 1.18
CA GLU A 108 3.33 9.51 0.03
C GLU A 108 2.12 10.43 -0.11
N LYS A 109 0.89 9.89 0.02
CA LYS A 109 -0.34 10.70 0.00
C LYS A 109 -0.34 11.76 1.10
N LEU A 110 0.08 11.40 2.31
CA LEU A 110 0.20 12.34 3.43
C LEU A 110 1.26 13.40 3.17
N ARG A 111 2.41 13.04 2.60
CA ARG A 111 3.48 13.98 2.22
C ARG A 111 3.00 14.97 1.16
N LYS A 112 2.35 14.48 0.10
CA LYS A 112 1.78 15.33 -0.96
C LYS A 112 0.72 16.29 -0.40
N LYS A 113 -0.14 15.81 0.51
CA LYS A 113 -1.13 16.67 1.18
C LYS A 113 -0.48 17.75 2.04
N ALA A 114 0.52 17.39 2.85
CA ALA A 114 1.24 18.34 3.69
C ALA A 114 1.89 19.46 2.85
N LEU A 115 2.54 19.10 1.73
CA LEU A 115 3.12 20.08 0.81
C LEU A 115 2.08 21.06 0.26
N ARG A 116 0.89 20.57 -0.12
CA ARG A 116 -0.21 21.41 -0.61
C ARG A 116 -0.74 22.34 0.47
N ASP A 117 -0.90 21.83 1.69
CA ASP A 117 -1.36 22.61 2.83
C ASP A 117 -0.33 23.69 3.21
N ASP A 118 0.97 23.38 3.17
CA ASP A 118 2.06 24.33 3.40
C ASP A 118 2.12 25.41 2.31
N LYS A 119 2.00 25.04 1.03
CA LYS A 119 1.94 26.01 -0.09
C LYS A 119 0.74 26.94 0.05
N LYS A 120 -0.41 26.42 0.46
CA LYS A 120 -1.63 27.20 0.72
C LYS A 120 -1.44 28.14 1.91
N ALA A 121 -0.87 27.66 3.01
CA ALA A 121 -0.58 28.46 4.20
C ALA A 121 0.40 29.60 3.89
N ALA A 122 1.48 29.32 3.14
CA ALA A 122 2.46 30.32 2.73
C ALA A 122 1.82 31.40 1.83
N LYS A 123 0.96 31.01 0.88
CA LYS A 123 0.21 31.96 0.03
C LYS A 123 -0.75 32.82 0.85
N ALA A 124 -1.44 32.25 1.84
CA ALA A 124 -2.33 32.98 2.73
C ALA A 124 -1.56 34.01 3.58
N ALA A 125 -0.40 33.64 4.12
CA ALA A 125 0.46 34.55 4.90
C ALA A 125 0.97 35.72 4.05
N LEU A 126 1.35 35.49 2.80
CA LEU A 126 1.73 36.57 1.88
C LEU A 126 0.57 37.51 1.54
N GLU A 127 -0.64 36.99 1.37
CA GLU A 127 -1.80 37.83 1.10
C GLU A 127 -2.16 38.69 2.32
N GLU A 128 -2.06 38.17 3.54
CA GLU A 128 -2.25 38.94 4.77
C GLU A 128 -1.24 40.09 4.88
N GLN A 129 0.03 39.82 4.61
CA GLN A 129 1.06 40.87 4.57
C GLN A 129 0.75 41.92 3.48
N TRP A 130 0.26 41.50 2.32
CA TRP A 130 -0.10 42.40 1.23
C TRP A 130 -1.29 43.29 1.58
N VAL A 131 -2.28 42.78 2.31
CA VAL A 131 -3.40 43.58 2.82
C VAL A 131 -2.89 44.67 3.75
N LYS A 132 -2.03 44.34 4.72
CA LYS A 132 -1.41 45.31 5.65
C LYS A 132 -0.63 46.39 4.90
N ILE A 133 0.17 46.01 3.90
CA ILE A 133 0.93 46.96 3.06
C ILE A 133 0.00 47.93 2.32
N LYS A 134 -1.13 47.43 1.78
CA LYS A 134 -2.12 48.28 1.11
C LYS A 134 -2.76 49.26 2.09
N GLU A 135 -3.14 48.82 3.28
CA GLU A 135 -3.72 49.67 4.32
C GLU A 135 -2.74 50.76 4.78
N ASP A 136 -1.49 50.41 5.03
CA ASP A 136 -0.46 51.40 5.36
C ASP A 136 -0.26 52.42 4.23
N HIS A 137 -0.33 51.97 2.97
CA HIS A 137 -0.21 52.85 1.83
C HIS A 137 -1.40 53.80 1.71
N THR A 138 -2.64 53.34 1.91
CA THR A 138 -3.83 54.21 1.87
C THR A 138 -3.77 55.27 2.97
N VAL A 139 -3.33 54.91 4.18
CA VAL A 139 -3.12 55.86 5.27
C VAL A 139 -2.04 56.90 4.91
N LYS A 140 -0.91 56.47 4.34
CA LYS A 140 0.17 57.38 3.90
C LYS A 140 -0.30 58.32 2.80
N VAL A 141 -1.08 57.84 1.83
CA VAL A 141 -1.64 58.68 0.75
C VAL A 141 -2.63 59.69 1.33
N ALA A 142 -3.55 59.28 2.20
CA ALA A 142 -4.50 60.19 2.85
C ALA A 142 -3.79 61.29 3.67
N LYS A 143 -2.69 60.94 4.37
CA LYS A 143 -1.87 61.92 5.09
C LYS A 143 -1.18 62.91 4.13
N TRP A 144 -0.59 62.39 3.05
CA TRP A 144 0.04 63.20 2.01
C TRP A 144 -0.96 64.15 1.32
N GLU A 145 -2.17 63.68 1.00
CA GLU A 145 -3.22 64.51 0.40
C GLU A 145 -3.63 65.67 1.32
N LYS A 146 -3.79 65.41 2.63
CA LYS A 146 -4.07 66.45 3.62
C LYS A 146 -2.96 67.49 3.69
N GLU A 147 -1.70 67.07 3.63
CA GLU A 147 -0.54 67.97 3.68
C GLU A 147 -0.39 68.79 2.40
N CYS A 148 -0.59 68.17 1.23
CA CYS A 148 -0.64 68.86 -0.05
C CYS A 148 -1.77 69.90 -0.09
N ALA A 149 -2.97 69.56 0.38
CA ALA A 149 -4.09 70.51 0.46
C ALA A 149 -3.74 71.72 1.35
N LYS A 150 -3.07 71.49 2.49
CA LYS A 150 -2.60 72.56 3.39
C LYS A 150 -1.56 73.47 2.71
N MET A 151 -0.65 72.92 1.91
CA MET A 151 0.37 73.70 1.19
C MET A 151 -0.24 74.51 0.05
N VAL A 152 -1.19 73.93 -0.70
CA VAL A 152 -1.93 74.65 -1.76
C VAL A 152 -2.73 75.81 -1.16
N GLY A 153 -3.39 75.61 -0.01
CA GLY A 153 -4.12 76.69 0.69
C GLY A 153 -3.23 77.86 1.13
N LYS A 154 -1.91 77.65 1.26
CA LYS A 154 -0.92 78.69 1.56
C LYS A 154 -0.32 79.35 0.30
N GLY A 155 -0.78 79.01 -0.89
CA GLY A 155 -0.30 79.55 -2.16
C GLY A 155 0.95 78.87 -2.72
N ALA A 156 1.32 77.67 -2.24
CA ALA A 156 2.45 76.92 -2.79
C ALA A 156 2.17 76.53 -4.26
N ARG A 157 3.20 76.61 -5.12
CA ARG A 157 3.09 76.18 -6.52
C ARG A 157 3.15 74.66 -6.60
N LYS A 158 2.56 74.06 -7.64
CA LYS A 158 2.55 72.59 -7.83
C LYS A 158 3.93 71.94 -7.83
N LYS A 159 4.98 72.67 -8.23
CA LYS A 159 6.37 72.18 -8.24
C LYS A 159 6.96 72.03 -6.84
N ASP A 160 6.39 72.71 -5.85
CA ASP A 160 6.86 72.74 -4.46
C ASP A 160 6.10 71.72 -3.58
N LEU A 161 5.17 70.95 -4.17
CA LEU A 161 4.41 69.91 -3.47
C LEU A 161 5.26 68.66 -3.27
N LEU A 162 5.06 67.99 -2.14
CA LEU A 162 5.71 66.71 -1.84
C LEU A 162 5.34 65.67 -2.91
N ALA A 163 6.29 64.81 -3.28
CA ALA A 163 6.04 63.72 -4.20
C ALA A 163 5.06 62.69 -3.60
N LYS A 164 4.19 62.11 -4.43
CA LYS A 164 3.22 61.10 -3.98
C LYS A 164 3.95 59.87 -3.42
N PRO A 165 3.51 59.30 -2.27
CA PRO A 165 4.06 58.06 -1.75
C PRO A 165 3.98 56.94 -2.81
N LYS A 166 5.07 56.20 -3.00
CA LYS A 166 5.11 55.05 -3.92
C LYS A 166 4.61 53.80 -3.20
N CYS A 167 3.72 53.03 -3.84
CA CYS A 167 3.29 51.72 -3.34
C CYS A 167 4.45 50.72 -3.49
N THR A 168 4.75 49.97 -2.43
CA THR A 168 5.71 48.86 -2.51
C THR A 168 5.12 47.71 -3.31
N LYS A 169 5.97 46.95 -4.04
CA LYS A 169 5.52 45.82 -4.86
C LYS A 169 4.98 44.69 -3.97
N LYS A 170 4.01 43.93 -4.47
CA LYS A 170 3.46 42.75 -3.79
C LYS A 170 4.58 41.73 -3.53
N PRO A 171 4.72 41.23 -2.28
CA PRO A 171 5.60 40.10 -1.99
C PRO A 171 5.25 38.91 -2.88
N ARG A 172 6.25 38.32 -3.54
CA ARG A 172 6.06 37.13 -4.39
C ARG A 172 6.61 35.92 -3.66
N LEU A 173 5.88 34.81 -3.71
CA LEU A 173 6.45 33.50 -3.42
C LEU A 173 7.48 33.21 -4.52
N GLN A 174 8.67 32.75 -4.18
CA GLN A 174 9.51 32.10 -5.19
C GLN A 174 8.76 30.84 -5.62
N GLU A 175 8.36 30.80 -6.88
CA GLU A 175 7.77 29.61 -7.48
C GLU A 175 8.92 28.63 -7.69
N ASP A 176 9.07 27.70 -6.74
CA ASP A 176 9.82 26.49 -7.02
C ASP A 176 9.05 25.77 -8.14
N ALA A 177 9.75 25.61 -9.27
CA ALA A 177 9.22 25.10 -10.52
C ALA A 177 8.95 23.59 -10.43
N ASP A 178 7.89 23.23 -9.70
CA ASP A 178 7.28 21.91 -9.72
C ASP A 178 5.75 22.10 -9.85
N ASP A 179 5.34 22.81 -10.90
CA ASP A 179 4.00 22.65 -11.49
C ASP A 179 4.03 21.36 -12.33
N ASP A 180 4.12 20.22 -11.65
CA ASP A 180 3.58 18.99 -12.22
C ASP A 180 2.09 18.97 -11.85
N ASP A 181 1.28 19.39 -12.83
CA ASP A 181 -0.15 19.13 -12.94
C ASP A 181 -0.38 17.61 -12.85
N ASP A 182 -0.35 17.07 -11.63
CA ASP A 182 -0.89 15.76 -11.30
C ASP A 182 -2.41 15.86 -11.49
N LYS A 183 -2.83 15.64 -12.75
CA LYS A 183 -4.18 15.28 -13.12
C LYS A 183 -4.71 14.30 -12.08
N ASP A 184 -5.87 14.67 -11.56
CA ASP A 184 -6.77 13.88 -10.73
C ASP A 184 -7.03 12.51 -11.39
N ASP A 185 -6.12 11.56 -11.18
CA ASP A 185 -6.34 10.16 -11.52
C ASP A 185 -6.97 9.52 -10.29
N GLY A 186 -8.28 9.30 -10.41
CA GLY A 186 -9.17 8.97 -9.31
C GLY A 186 -8.65 7.83 -8.46
N CYS A 187 -8.44 8.11 -7.18
CA CYS A 187 -8.54 7.07 -6.15
C CYS A 187 -10.01 6.60 -6.11
N GLN A 188 -10.36 5.66 -7.00
CA GLN A 188 -11.48 4.77 -6.75
C GLN A 188 -11.11 3.92 -5.55
N ASP A 189 -11.64 4.34 -4.40
CA ASP A 189 -11.72 3.55 -3.18
C ASP A 189 -12.71 2.41 -3.45
N GLU A 190 -12.20 1.27 -3.89
CA GLU A 190 -12.99 0.04 -4.00
C GLU A 190 -13.16 -0.55 -2.60
N SER A 191 -14.38 -0.41 -2.04
CA SER A 191 -14.85 -1.00 -0.76
C SER A 191 -16.07 -1.90 -0.97
#